data_AF-A0A660NFE1-F1
#
_entry.id   AF-A0A660NFE1-F1
#
_cell.length_a   1.000
_cell.length_b   1.000
_cell.length_c   1.000
_cell.angle_alpha   90.00
_cell.angle_beta   90.00
_cell.angle_gamma   90.00
#
_symmetry.space_group_name_H-M   'P 1'
#
loop_
_entity.id
_entity.type
_entity.pdbx_description
1 polymer ?
#
loop_
_entity_poly.entity_id
_entity_poly.type
_entity_poly.pdbx_seq_one_letter_code
_entity_poly.pdbx_strand_id
1 'polypeptide(L)'
;MKRDMPRNYLPDDERQQVLRDGGMNAVYMAESAEARRVGDEDAAWAWLAMAELPAETLLALKEALGAQFLREMGFNTAPADEAYGAGWLNR
;
A
#
# COMPACT_ATOMS: atom_id res chain seq x y z
N MET A 1 4.15 1.76 -15.30
CA MET A 1 5.18 2.83 -15.11
C MET A 1 6.01 2.44 -13.90
N LYS A 2 7.34 2.61 -13.92
CA LYS A 2 8.09 2.64 -12.66
C LYS A 2 7.72 3.97 -12.00
N ARG A 3 6.94 3.94 -10.92
CA ARG A 3 6.78 5.11 -10.06
C ARG A 3 8.11 5.32 -9.35
N ASP A 4 8.57 6.56 -9.30
CA ASP A 4 9.66 6.93 -8.42
C ASP A 4 9.25 6.65 -6.97
N MET A 5 10.23 6.38 -6.10
CA MET A 5 9.96 6.17 -4.68
C MET A 5 9.20 7.39 -4.13
N PRO A 6 8.09 7.18 -3.40
CA PRO A 6 7.37 8.31 -2.79
C PRO A 6 8.29 9.04 -1.81
N ARG A 7 8.00 10.31 -1.56
CA ARG A 7 8.71 11.07 -0.52
C ARG A 7 8.58 10.35 0.84
N ASN A 8 9.63 10.36 1.64
CA ASN A 8 9.55 9.91 3.03
C ASN A 8 8.91 11.02 3.89
N TYR A 9 7.96 10.64 4.75
CA TYR A 9 7.26 11.52 5.68
C TYR A 9 7.68 11.25 7.12
N LEU A 10 8.06 10.01 7.45
CA LEU A 10 8.64 9.70 8.75
C LEU A 10 10.00 10.36 8.93
N PRO A 11 10.30 10.89 10.13
CA PRO A 11 11.66 11.17 10.56
C PRO A 11 12.56 9.94 10.42
N ASP A 12 13.83 10.14 10.08
CA ASP A 12 14.75 9.03 9.80
C ASP A 12 14.90 8.08 11.00
N ASP A 13 14.95 8.60 12.22
CA ASP A 13 15.07 7.80 13.45
C ASP A 13 13.83 6.94 13.71
N GLU A 14 12.64 7.53 13.55
CA GLU A 14 11.36 6.81 13.66
C GLU A 14 11.23 5.74 12.57
N ARG A 15 11.56 6.08 11.33
CA ARG A 15 11.56 5.14 10.20
C ARG A 15 12.46 3.93 10.45
N GLN A 16 13.67 4.17 10.99
CA GLN A 16 14.58 3.10 11.37
C GLN A 16 14.06 2.27 12.55
N GLN A 17 13.34 2.89 13.49
CA GLN A 17 12.70 2.15 14.59
C GLN A 17 11.59 1.24 14.08
N VAL A 18 10.68 1.75 13.25
CA VAL A 18 9.60 0.96 12.62
C VAL A 18 10.17 -0.19 11.80
N LEU A 19 11.25 0.04 11.06
CA LEU A 19 11.94 -1.00 10.30
C LEU A 19 12.47 -2.12 11.21
N ARG A 20 13.08 -1.78 12.36
CA ARG A 20 13.60 -2.77 13.31
C ARG A 20 12.49 -3.60 13.95
N ASP A 21 11.37 -2.98 14.28
CA ASP A 21 10.31 -3.62 15.06
C ASP A 21 9.34 -4.43 14.19
N GLY A 22 9.03 -3.95 12.99
CA GLY A 22 7.99 -4.51 12.12
C GLY A 22 8.43 -4.79 10.68
N GLY A 23 9.69 -4.56 10.35
CA GLY A 23 10.22 -4.76 9.01
C GLY A 23 9.71 -3.72 8.00
N MET A 24 10.05 -3.93 6.72
CA MET A 24 9.78 -2.96 5.67
C MET A 24 8.28 -2.76 5.40
N ASN A 25 7.46 -3.81 5.58
CA ASN A 25 6.01 -3.68 5.40
C ASN A 25 5.41 -2.68 6.40
N ALA A 26 5.88 -2.71 7.66
CA ALA A 26 5.46 -1.75 8.67
C ALA A 26 5.90 -0.31 8.30
N VAL A 27 7.09 -0.15 7.69
CA VAL A 27 7.55 1.16 7.20
C VAL A 27 6.60 1.68 6.12
N TYR A 28 6.23 0.88 5.12
CA TYR A 28 5.30 1.31 4.08
C TYR A 28 3.95 1.76 4.64
N MET A 29 3.40 1.01 5.61
CA MET A 29 2.15 1.37 6.28
C MET A 29 2.28 2.67 7.08
N ALA A 30 3.38 2.86 7.80
CA ALA A 30 3.60 4.06 8.62
C ALA A 30 3.85 5.31 7.76
N GLU A 31 4.65 5.20 6.69
CA GLU A 31 4.85 6.28 5.72
C GLU A 31 3.54 6.68 5.03
N SER A 32 2.72 5.68 4.67
CA SER A 32 1.38 5.92 4.12
C SER A 32 0.48 6.71 5.08
N ALA A 33 0.47 6.31 6.36
CA ALA A 33 -0.31 6.99 7.39
C ALA A 33 0.15 8.44 7.61
N GLU A 34 1.46 8.69 7.67
CA GLU A 34 2.00 10.03 7.85
C GLU A 34 1.77 10.93 6.63
N ALA A 35 1.95 10.41 5.42
CA ALA A 35 1.60 11.13 4.19
C ALA A 35 0.14 11.58 4.20
N ARG A 36 -0.77 10.66 4.56
CA ARG A 36 -2.20 10.96 4.69
C ARG A 36 -2.48 12.01 5.77
N ARG A 37 -1.79 11.91 6.91
CA ARG A 37 -1.95 12.85 8.04
C ARG A 37 -1.63 14.29 7.65
N VAL A 38 -0.67 14.51 6.75
CA VAL A 38 -0.32 15.84 6.25
C VAL A 38 -1.07 16.23 4.97
N GLY A 39 -1.99 15.38 4.50
CA GLY A 39 -2.87 15.64 3.36
C GLY A 39 -2.27 15.29 1.99
N ASP A 40 -1.17 14.54 1.94
CA ASP A 40 -0.57 14.06 0.70
C ASP A 40 -1.11 12.67 0.34
N GLU A 41 -2.33 12.66 -0.21
CA GLU A 41 -3.05 11.44 -0.56
C GLU A 41 -2.32 10.63 -1.65
N ASP A 42 -1.69 11.30 -2.62
CA ASP A 42 -0.95 10.62 -3.69
C ASP A 42 0.23 9.82 -3.14
N ALA A 43 1.01 10.41 -2.23
CA ALA A 43 2.08 9.70 -1.55
C ALA A 43 1.55 8.62 -0.60
N ALA A 44 0.43 8.87 0.08
CA ALA A 44 -0.21 7.89 0.96
C ALA A 44 -0.58 6.62 0.21
N TRP A 45 -1.23 6.75 -0.95
CA TRP A 45 -1.59 5.61 -1.79
C TRP A 45 -0.37 4.93 -2.40
N ALA A 46 0.66 5.69 -2.79
CA ALA A 46 1.86 5.12 -3.37
C ALA A 46 2.65 4.27 -2.34
N TRP A 47 2.76 4.73 -1.10
CA TRP A 47 3.33 3.92 -0.01
C TRP A 47 2.47 2.69 0.29
N LEU A 48 1.14 2.85 0.37
CA LEU A 48 0.25 1.74 0.67
C LEU A 48 0.30 0.65 -0.42
N ALA A 49 0.44 1.03 -1.69
CA ALA A 49 0.52 0.08 -2.80
C ALA A 49 1.78 -0.81 -2.74
N MET A 50 2.84 -0.35 -2.07
CA MET A 50 4.07 -1.12 -1.84
C MET A 50 3.94 -2.11 -0.68
N ALA A 51 2.93 -1.92 0.19
CA ALA A 51 2.68 -2.81 1.31
C ALA A 51 2.09 -4.15 0.86
N GLU A 52 2.48 -5.21 1.56
CA GLU A 52 1.81 -6.50 1.51
C GLU A 52 0.56 -6.41 2.39
N LEU A 53 -0.60 -6.32 1.73
CA LEU A 53 -1.89 -6.17 2.37
C LEU A 53 -2.63 -7.50 2.44
N PRO A 54 -3.40 -7.76 3.53
CA PRO A 54 -4.29 -8.90 3.60
C PRO A 54 -5.32 -8.90 2.47
N ALA A 55 -5.77 -10.09 2.05
CA ALA A 55 -6.70 -10.26 0.94
C ALA A 55 -8.02 -9.49 1.16
N GLU A 56 -8.54 -9.48 2.38
CA GLU A 56 -9.74 -8.74 2.77
C GLU A 56 -9.58 -7.23 2.64
N THR A 57 -8.37 -6.71 2.87
CA THR A 57 -8.08 -5.28 2.71
C THR A 57 -8.06 -4.93 1.22
N LEU A 58 -7.44 -5.77 0.40
CA LEU A 58 -7.43 -5.62 -1.06
C LEU A 58 -8.85 -5.68 -1.64
N LEU A 59 -9.71 -6.57 -1.11
CA LEU A 59 -11.10 -6.66 -1.49
C LEU A 59 -11.86 -5.37 -1.17
N ALA A 60 -11.73 -4.87 0.05
CA ALA A 60 -12.37 -3.61 0.46
C ALA A 60 -11.90 -2.41 -0.40
N LEU A 61 -10.60 -2.34 -0.72
CA LEU A 61 -10.07 -1.30 -1.61
C LEU A 61 -10.63 -1.42 -3.03
N LYS A 62 -10.74 -2.64 -3.57
CA LYS A 62 -11.37 -2.87 -4.88
C LYS A 62 -12.83 -2.43 -4.88
N GLU A 63 -13.59 -2.76 -3.85
CA GLU A 63 -15.01 -2.38 -3.74
C GLU A 63 -15.20 -0.86 -3.66
N ALA A 64 -14.31 -0.17 -2.94
CA ALA A 64 -14.39 1.27 -2.75
C ALA A 64 -13.86 2.10 -3.95
N LEU A 65 -12.75 1.66 -4.56
CA LEU A 65 -11.98 2.47 -5.52
C LEU A 65 -11.94 1.86 -6.93
N GLY A 66 -12.36 0.60 -7.06
CA GLY A 66 -12.40 -0.12 -8.32
C GLY A 66 -11.09 -0.82 -8.68
N ALA A 67 -11.24 -1.84 -9.52
CA ALA A 67 -10.14 -2.66 -10.04
C ALA A 67 -9.06 -1.84 -10.77
N GLN A 68 -9.47 -0.82 -11.53
CA GLN A 68 -8.57 0.01 -12.32
C GLN A 68 -7.63 0.81 -11.41
N PHE A 69 -8.14 1.35 -10.31
CA PHE A 69 -7.34 2.09 -9.33
C PHE A 69 -6.22 1.21 -8.76
N LEU A 70 -6.53 -0.02 -8.33
CA LEU A 70 -5.52 -0.94 -7.79
C LEU A 70 -4.40 -1.22 -8.80
N ARG A 71 -4.74 -1.35 -10.09
CA ARG A 71 -3.76 -1.56 -11.17
C ARG A 71 -2.89 -0.35 -11.43
N GLU A 72 -3.51 0.83 -11.51
CA GLU A 72 -2.79 2.09 -11.75
C GLU A 72 -1.87 2.43 -10.57
N MET A 73 -2.30 2.11 -9.35
CA MET A 73 -1.48 2.24 -8.15
C MET A 73 -0.40 1.17 -8.03
N GLY A 74 -0.60 0.00 -8.64
CA GLY A 74 0.37 -1.09 -8.63
C GLY A 74 0.37 -1.88 -7.33
N PHE A 75 -0.80 -2.03 -6.70
CA PHE A 75 -0.93 -2.86 -5.49
C PHE A 75 -0.50 -4.30 -5.76
N ASN A 76 0.22 -4.89 -4.80
CA ASN A 76 0.50 -6.32 -4.83
C ASN A 76 -0.79 -7.11 -4.53
N THR A 77 -1.38 -7.74 -5.55
CA THR A 77 -2.64 -8.50 -5.41
C THR A 77 -2.44 -9.98 -5.09
N ALA A 78 -1.21 -10.46 -4.96
CA ALA A 78 -0.92 -11.89 -4.78
C ALA A 78 -1.68 -12.53 -3.61
N PRO A 79 -1.81 -11.91 -2.41
CA PRO A 79 -2.59 -12.49 -1.32
C PRO A 79 -4.08 -12.69 -1.67
N ALA A 80 -4.66 -11.75 -2.43
CA ALA A 80 -6.05 -11.84 -2.86
C ALA A 80 -6.24 -12.80 -4.05
N ASP A 81 -5.25 -12.92 -4.93
CA ASP A 81 -5.23 -13.94 -5.99
C ASP A 81 -5.21 -15.36 -5.39
N GLU A 82 -4.48 -15.57 -4.29
CA GLU A 82 -4.47 -16.84 -3.55
C GLU A 82 -5.81 -17.11 -2.85
N ALA A 83 -6.37 -16.10 -2.17
CA ALA A 83 -7.59 -16.28 -1.38
C ALA A 83 -8.88 -16.38 -2.22
N TYR A 84 -9.00 -15.58 -3.29
CA TYR A 84 -10.24 -15.47 -4.09
C TYR A 84 -10.12 -16.08 -5.49
N GLY A 85 -8.92 -16.55 -5.83
CA GLY A 85 -8.56 -17.12 -7.12
C GLY A 85 -8.19 -16.06 -8.15
N ALA A 86 -7.37 -16.49 -9.11
CA ALA A 86 -6.90 -15.64 -10.20
C ALA A 86 -8.07 -14.94 -10.92
N GLY A 87 -7.91 -13.64 -11.13
CA GLY A 87 -8.90 -12.80 -11.80
C GLY A 87 -9.98 -12.22 -10.88
N TRP A 88 -9.88 -12.38 -9.56
CA TRP A 88 -10.79 -11.75 -8.58
C TRP A 88 -10.95 -10.24 -8.82
N LEU A 89 -9.90 -9.58 -9.32
CA LEU A 89 -9.90 -8.15 -9.61
C LEU A 89 -10.91 -7.75 -10.70
N ASN A 90 -11.35 -8.68 -11.57
CA ASN A 90 -12.31 -8.43 -12.66
C ASN A 90 -13.71 -9.01 -12.42
N ARG A 91 -13.93 -9.68 -11.29
CA ARG A 91 -15.23 -10.30 -10.95
C ARG A 91 -16.17 -9.31 -10.28
#